data_AF-A0A2N6QRW7-F1
#
_entry.id   AF-A0A2N6QRW7-F1
#
_cell.length_a   1.000
_cell.length_b   1.000
_cell.length_c   1.000
_cell.angle_alpha   90.00
_cell.angle_beta   90.00
_cell.angle_gamma   90.00
#
_symmetry.space_group_name_H-M   'P 1'
#
loop_
_entity.id
_entity.type
_entity.pdbx_description
1 polymer ?
#
loop_
_entity_poly.entity_id
_entity_poly.type
_entity_poly.pdbx_seq_one_letter_code
_entity_poly.pdbx_strand_id
1 'polypeptide(L)'
;MIYVFRITYGEYVYDTVSAITLEHGEVYYYPNDSLLMDYKIISDKTRIKIDDSKLADLLKSLMNKDLETLSKIEDCKCSGITKNEYVIRIKSNAEVKEFVFPELLRCDEQSPLAFLGWLRSVFTKFRQTDISDSTPKRELGNTSD
;
A
#
# COMPACT_ATOMS: atom_id res chain seq x y z
N MET A 1 5.21 -6.72 12.78
CA MET A 1 5.18 -6.55 11.31
C MET A 1 3.91 -5.82 10.95
N ILE A 2 3.99 -4.89 10.00
CA ILE A 2 2.84 -4.10 9.57
C ILE A 2 2.70 -4.27 8.07
N TYR A 3 1.46 -4.46 7.62
CA TYR A 3 1.11 -4.62 6.22
C TYR A 3 0.02 -3.59 5.92
N VAL A 4 0.19 -2.85 4.83
CA VAL A 4 -0.84 -1.99 4.27
C VAL A 4 -1.14 -2.55 2.89
N PHE A 5 -2.31 -3.15 2.73
CA PHE A 5 -2.81 -3.58 1.45
C PHE A 5 -3.65 -2.47 0.85
N ARG A 6 -3.47 -2.22 -0.44
CA ARG A 6 -4.36 -1.38 -1.24
C ARG A 6 -5.14 -2.27 -2.19
N ILE A 7 -6.46 -2.30 -2.00
CA ILE A 7 -7.40 -3.05 -2.82
C ILE A 7 -8.07 -2.05 -3.76
N THR A 8 -7.89 -2.23 -5.06
CA THR A 8 -8.63 -1.46 -6.06
C THR A 8 -9.75 -2.31 -6.63
N TYR A 9 -10.88 -1.68 -6.96
CA TYR A 9 -12.04 -2.38 -7.52
C TYR A 9 -12.26 -2.05 -8.99
N GLY A 10 -12.56 -3.08 -9.79
CA GLY A 10 -13.07 -2.99 -11.16
C GLY A 10 -14.59 -2.80 -11.17
N GLU A 11 -15.25 -3.12 -12.29
CA GLU A 11 -16.72 -3.00 -12.41
C GLU A 11 -17.48 -4.05 -11.60
N TYR A 12 -16.92 -5.26 -11.42
CA TYR A 12 -17.65 -6.39 -10.81
C TYR A 12 -16.85 -7.20 -9.77
N VAL A 13 -15.52 -7.00 -9.70
CA VAL A 13 -14.61 -7.67 -8.77
C VAL A 13 -13.47 -6.71 -8.40
N TYR A 14 -12.64 -7.06 -7.42
CA TYR A 14 -11.40 -6.34 -7.21
C TYR A 14 -10.44 -6.54 -8.38
N ASP A 15 -9.76 -5.47 -8.77
CA ASP A 15 -8.88 -5.41 -9.93
C ASP A 15 -7.43 -5.67 -9.52
N THR A 16 -6.95 -5.01 -8.47
CA THR A 16 -5.57 -5.16 -8.01
C THR A 16 -5.45 -5.17 -6.49
N VAL A 17 -4.58 -6.02 -5.96
CA VAL A 17 -4.08 -5.94 -4.57
C VAL A 17 -2.58 -5.70 -4.61
N SER A 18 -2.15 -4.58 -4.05
CA SER A 18 -0.74 -4.26 -3.84
C SER A 18 -0.47 -4.05 -2.36
N ALA A 19 0.77 -4.24 -1.91
CA ALA A 19 1.08 -4.14 -0.49
C ALA A 19 2.36 -3.33 -0.23
N ILE A 20 2.37 -2.64 0.91
CA ILE A 20 3.57 -2.09 1.54
C ILE A 20 3.71 -2.77 2.89
N THR A 21 4.92 -3.23 3.22
CA THR A 21 5.19 -3.88 4.51
C THR A 21 6.32 -3.21 5.26
N LEU A 22 6.24 -3.26 6.59
CA LEU A 22 7.34 -2.99 7.50
C LEU A 22 7.76 -4.30 8.18
N GLU A 23 8.92 -4.81 7.79
CA GLU A 23 9.48 -6.09 8.23
C GLU A 23 10.91 -5.87 8.73
N HIS A 24 11.18 -6.24 9.98
CA HIS A 24 12.51 -6.10 10.61
C HIS A 24 13.12 -4.68 10.48
N GLY A 25 12.28 -3.64 10.45
CA GLY A 25 12.71 -2.24 10.32
C GLY A 25 12.84 -1.73 8.89
N GLU A 26 12.69 -2.61 7.90
CA GLU A 26 12.82 -2.29 6.48
C GLU A 26 11.45 -2.25 5.80
N VAL A 27 11.33 -1.39 4.79
CA VAL A 27 10.08 -1.21 4.02
C VAL A 27 10.17 -1.91 2.67
N TYR A 28 9.12 -2.63 2.31
CA TYR A 28 9.02 -3.33 1.04
C TYR A 28 7.71 -3.02 0.33
N TYR A 29 7.75 -2.94 -1.00
CA TYR A 29 6.58 -2.86 -1.86
C TYR A 29 6.41 -4.12 -2.68
N TYR A 30 5.14 -4.51 -2.84
CA TYR A 30 4.71 -5.69 -3.56
C TYR A 30 3.80 -5.25 -4.72
N PRO A 31 4.36 -5.17 -5.94
CA PRO A 31 3.62 -4.76 -7.13
C PRO A 31 2.79 -5.92 -7.69
N ASN A 32 1.56 -6.02 -7.20
CA ASN A 32 0.49 -6.90 -7.68
C ASN A 32 0.66 -8.43 -7.59
N ASP A 33 -0.53 -9.04 -7.55
CA ASP A 33 -0.90 -10.34 -8.14
C ASP A 33 -0.99 -11.56 -7.21
N SER A 34 -2.07 -11.64 -6.42
CA SER A 34 -2.95 -12.81 -6.41
C SER A 34 -4.16 -12.54 -5.51
N LEU A 35 -5.32 -13.03 -5.95
CA LEU A 35 -6.63 -12.93 -5.32
C LEU A 35 -6.73 -13.38 -3.86
N LEU A 36 -5.69 -13.98 -3.30
CA LEU A 36 -5.64 -14.43 -1.91
C LEU A 36 -4.21 -14.28 -1.42
N MET A 37 -3.75 -13.10 -1.02
CA MET A 37 -2.49 -12.96 -0.28
C MET A 37 -2.64 -13.61 1.13
N ASP A 38 -2.71 -14.93 1.13
CA ASP A 38 -2.39 -15.76 2.27
C ASP A 38 -0.91 -15.50 2.62
N TYR A 39 -0.60 -15.41 3.90
CA TYR A 39 0.69 -14.97 4.44
C TYR A 39 1.89 -15.74 3.84
N LYS A 40 1.68 -16.99 3.41
CA LYS A 40 2.68 -17.83 2.73
C LYS A 40 3.09 -17.32 1.33
N ILE A 41 2.30 -16.45 0.69
CA ILE A 41 2.56 -15.98 -0.67
C ILE A 41 3.43 -14.70 -0.66
N ILE A 42 3.28 -13.85 0.36
CA ILE A 42 4.17 -12.69 0.59
C ILE A 42 5.62 -13.16 0.79
N SER A 43 5.82 -14.35 1.39
CA SER A 43 7.16 -14.88 1.61
C SER A 43 7.86 -15.40 0.35
N ASP A 44 7.16 -15.58 -0.78
CA ASP A 44 7.70 -16.37 -1.88
C ASP A 44 8.22 -15.59 -3.12
N LYS A 45 7.84 -14.33 -3.44
CA LYS A 45 8.40 -13.61 -4.64
C LYS A 45 8.42 -12.06 -4.61
N THR A 46 9.44 -11.53 -5.33
CA THR A 46 9.60 -10.19 -5.96
C THR A 46 9.09 -8.97 -5.19
N ARG A 47 9.60 -8.75 -3.98
CA ARG A 47 9.44 -7.48 -3.28
C ARG A 47 10.51 -6.47 -3.68
N ILE A 48 10.12 -5.21 -3.74
CA ILE A 48 11.03 -4.09 -4.00
C ILE A 48 11.33 -3.45 -2.66
N LYS A 49 12.60 -3.42 -2.26
CA LYS A 49 13.03 -2.68 -1.08
C LYS A 49 12.84 -1.18 -1.34
N ILE A 50 12.17 -0.49 -0.43
CA ILE A 50 11.98 0.95 -0.48
C ILE A 50 12.88 1.62 0.56
N ASP A 51 13.70 2.55 0.10
CA ASP A 51 14.41 3.50 0.97
C ASP A 51 13.61 4.80 1.10
N ASP A 52 12.64 4.80 2.01
CA ASP A 52 11.78 5.96 2.30
C ASP A 52 11.56 6.05 3.82
N SER A 53 12.37 6.87 4.49
CA SER A 53 12.36 7.00 5.95
C SER A 53 11.02 7.51 6.49
N LYS A 54 10.35 8.40 5.76
CA LYS A 54 9.03 8.91 6.15
C LYS A 54 7.99 7.79 6.14
N LEU A 55 8.07 6.89 5.16
CA LEU A 55 7.19 5.72 5.08
C LEU A 55 7.47 4.74 6.20
N ALA A 56 8.74 4.48 6.50
CA ALA A 56 9.11 3.67 7.65
C ALA A 56 8.56 4.25 8.95
N ASP A 57 8.68 5.56 9.16
CA ASP A 57 8.24 6.24 10.37
C ASP A 57 6.71 6.25 10.52
N LEU A 58 5.95 6.50 9.44
CA LEU A 58 4.50 6.32 9.47
C LEU A 58 4.14 4.89 9.88
N LEU A 59 4.70 3.90 9.20
CA LEU A 59 4.32 2.51 9.47
C LEU A 59 4.62 2.17 10.93
N LYS A 60 5.78 2.58 11.46
CA LYS A 60 6.13 2.39 12.89
C LYS A 60 5.15 3.09 13.84
N SER A 61 4.55 4.21 13.47
CA SER A 61 3.62 4.93 14.33
C SER A 61 2.21 4.32 14.35
N LEU A 62 1.88 3.39 13.44
CA LEU A 62 0.55 2.77 13.42
C LEU A 62 0.39 1.81 14.61
N MET A 63 -0.54 2.14 15.52
CA MET A 63 -0.89 1.33 16.68
C MET A 63 -2.33 0.83 16.61
N ASN A 64 -2.58 -0.39 17.11
CA ASN A 64 -3.91 -1.00 17.12
C ASN A 64 -4.99 -0.08 17.72
N LYS A 65 -4.70 0.55 18.87
CA LYS A 65 -5.67 1.43 19.55
C LYS A 65 -6.04 2.67 18.74
N ASP A 66 -5.06 3.23 18.04
CA ASP A 66 -5.28 4.41 17.21
C ASP A 66 -6.12 4.02 15.99
N LEU A 67 -5.78 2.92 15.32
CA LEU A 67 -6.55 2.42 14.17
C LEU A 67 -7.99 2.03 14.54
N GLU A 68 -8.22 1.41 15.71
CA GLU A 68 -9.56 1.12 16.24
C GLU A 68 -10.38 2.38 16.51
N THR A 69 -9.72 3.48 16.86
CA THR A 69 -10.37 4.78 17.08
C THR A 69 -10.67 5.46 15.76
N LEU A 70 -9.69 5.48 14.85
CA LEU A 70 -9.78 6.10 13.54
C LEU A 70 -10.85 5.44 12.66
N SER A 71 -11.04 4.12 12.76
CA SER A 71 -12.05 3.39 11.98
C SER A 71 -13.49 3.74 12.35
N LYS A 72 -13.70 4.44 13.47
CA LYS A 72 -15.01 4.89 13.97
C LYS A 72 -15.28 6.37 13.68
N ILE A 73 -14.35 7.08 13.06
CA ILE A 73 -14.52 8.51 12.75
C ILE A 73 -15.40 8.64 11.51
N GLU A 74 -16.61 9.15 11.70
CA GLU A 74 -17.56 9.40 10.60
C GLU A 74 -17.33 10.76 9.92
N ASP A 75 -16.96 11.80 10.68
CA ASP A 75 -16.62 13.13 10.17
C ASP A 75 -15.12 13.41 10.28
N CYS A 76 -14.42 13.20 9.17
CA CYS A 76 -12.97 13.34 9.09
C CYS A 76 -12.53 14.53 8.23
N LYS A 77 -13.45 15.42 7.81
CA LYS A 77 -13.17 16.53 6.87
C LYS A 77 -12.37 16.11 5.63
N CYS A 78 -12.54 14.87 5.19
CA CYS A 78 -11.96 14.37 3.95
C CYS A 78 -13.02 14.41 2.84
N SER A 79 -12.59 14.67 1.61
CA SER A 79 -13.45 14.71 0.43
C SER A 79 -12.97 13.74 -0.62
N GLY A 80 -13.93 13.20 -1.39
CA GLY A 80 -13.63 12.21 -2.43
C GLY A 80 -13.25 10.86 -1.83
N ILE A 81 -14.22 10.18 -1.23
CA ILE A 81 -14.11 8.76 -0.88
C ILE A 81 -14.17 7.96 -2.18
N THR A 82 -13.18 7.11 -2.44
CA THR A 82 -13.21 6.21 -3.59
C THR A 82 -13.86 4.88 -3.22
N LYS A 83 -14.15 4.03 -4.22
CA LYS A 83 -14.56 2.64 -3.98
C LYS A 83 -13.42 1.72 -3.51
N ASN A 84 -12.17 2.20 -3.55
CA ASN A 84 -10.99 1.43 -3.18
C ASN A 84 -10.79 1.46 -1.67
N GLU A 85 -10.03 0.50 -1.15
CA GLU A 85 -9.85 0.31 0.29
C GLU A 85 -8.38 0.09 0.64
N TYR A 86 -8.04 0.48 1.85
CA TYR A 86 -6.83 0.06 2.53
C TYR A 86 -7.18 -0.94 3.62
N VAL A 87 -6.46 -2.06 3.63
CA VAL A 87 -6.48 -3.00 4.76
C VAL A 87 -5.14 -2.89 5.47
N ILE A 88 -5.16 -2.35 6.69
CA ILE A 88 -3.98 -2.24 7.54
C ILE A 88 -4.00 -3.43 8.50
N ARG A 89 -3.01 -4.30 8.35
CA ARG A 89 -2.84 -5.50 9.18
C ARG A 89 -1.61 -5.33 10.07
N ILE A 90 -1.80 -5.44 11.38
CA ILE A 90 -0.71 -5.42 12.36
C ILE A 90 -0.57 -6.82 12.95
N LYS A 91 0.62 -7.40 12.77
CA LYS A 91 1.00 -8.69 13.35
C LYS A 91 1.99 -8.46 14.48
N SER A 92 1.56 -8.75 15.70
CA SER A 92 2.38 -8.70 16.91
C SER A 92 2.26 -10.01 17.67
N ASN A 93 3.38 -10.69 17.90
CA ASN A 93 3.42 -12.00 18.57
C ASN A 93 2.48 -13.01 17.88
N ALA A 94 1.42 -13.44 18.58
CA ALA A 94 0.41 -14.39 18.11
C ALA A 94 -0.91 -13.72 17.64
N GLU A 95 -1.01 -12.39 17.73
CA GLU A 95 -2.23 -11.66 17.37
C GLU A 95 -2.06 -11.00 16.00
N VAL A 96 -3.10 -11.13 15.19
CA VAL A 96 -3.26 -10.43 13.91
C VAL A 96 -4.52 -9.60 14.02
N LYS A 97 -4.36 -8.27 13.89
CA LYS A 97 -5.50 -7.35 13.80
C LYS A 97 -5.54 -6.72 12.42
N GLU A 98 -6.76 -6.48 11.94
CA GLU A 98 -7.04 -5.90 10.63
C GLU A 98 -7.98 -4.72 10.78
N PHE A 99 -7.67 -3.66 10.04
CA PHE A 99 -8.43 -2.42 10.03
C PHE A 99 -8.66 -2.02 8.58
N VAL A 100 -9.93 -1.82 8.21
CA VAL A 100 -10.32 -1.43 6.86
C VAL A 100 -10.63 0.05 6.85
N PHE A 101 -10.05 0.76 5.89
CA PHE A 101 -10.29 2.18 5.66
C PHE A 101 -10.60 2.41 4.19
N PRO A 102 -11.49 3.34 3.86
CA PRO A 102 -11.65 3.76 2.47
C PRO A 102 -10.37 4.47 1.97
N GLU A 103 -10.10 4.36 0.68
CA GLU A 103 -9.12 5.22 0.03
C GLU A 103 -9.72 6.63 -0.17
N LEU A 104 -9.03 7.62 0.38
CA LEU A 104 -9.44 9.03 0.36
C LEU A 104 -8.63 9.80 -0.69
N LEU A 105 -9.31 10.64 -1.49
CA LEU A 105 -8.66 11.45 -2.52
C LEU A 105 -7.97 12.68 -1.92
N ARG A 106 -8.62 13.35 -0.95
CA ARG A 106 -8.14 14.57 -0.29
C ARG A 106 -8.60 14.62 1.16
N CYS A 107 -7.70 15.05 2.05
CA CYS A 107 -7.99 15.34 3.45
C CYS A 107 -7.33 16.66 3.83
N ASP A 108 -7.95 17.39 4.77
CA ASP A 108 -7.27 18.48 5.49
C ASP A 108 -6.01 17.92 6.20
N GLU A 109 -4.92 18.69 6.26
CA GLU A 109 -3.69 18.29 6.97
C GLU A 109 -3.93 18.07 8.46
N GLN A 110 -4.93 18.76 9.04
CA GLN A 110 -5.33 18.58 10.44
C GLN A 110 -6.24 17.35 10.64
N SER A 111 -6.68 16.69 9.56
CA SER A 111 -7.53 15.51 9.66
C SER A 111 -6.74 14.35 10.28
N PRO A 112 -7.32 13.62 11.25
CA PRO A 112 -6.70 12.40 11.75
C PRO A 112 -6.60 11.29 10.69
N LEU A 113 -7.29 11.43 9.55
CA LEU A 113 -7.22 10.53 8.40
C LEU A 113 -6.30 11.03 7.27
N ALA A 114 -5.56 12.13 7.47
CA ALA A 114 -4.67 12.70 6.45
C ALA A 114 -3.66 11.67 5.91
N PHE A 115 -3.20 10.74 6.76
CA PHE A 115 -2.28 9.69 6.37
C PHE A 115 -2.85 8.73 5.30
N LEU A 116 -4.17 8.52 5.24
CA LEU A 116 -4.81 7.70 4.19
C LEU A 116 -4.66 8.35 2.81
N GLY A 117 -4.76 9.68 2.73
CA GLY A 117 -4.48 10.43 1.50
C GLY A 117 -3.01 10.37 1.11
N TRP A 118 -2.11 10.36 2.10
CA TRP A 118 -0.69 10.18 1.84
C TRP A 118 -0.35 8.78 1.33
N LEU A 119 -0.94 7.71 1.91
CA LEU A 119 -0.79 6.33 1.43
C LEU A 119 -1.13 6.22 -0.07
N ARG A 120 -2.17 6.90 -0.54
CA ARG A 120 -2.52 6.93 -1.97
C ARG A 120 -1.38 7.42 -2.85
N SER A 121 -0.72 8.50 -2.42
CA SER A 121 0.43 9.08 -3.12
C SER A 121 1.62 8.12 -3.14
N VAL A 122 1.85 7.41 -2.03
CA VAL A 122 2.89 6.39 -1.90
C VAL A 122 2.65 5.24 -2.89
N PHE A 123 1.46 4.64 -2.89
CA PHE A 123 1.12 3.55 -3.83
C PHE A 123 1.17 4.00 -5.29
N THR A 124 0.80 5.24 -5.59
CA THR A 124 0.85 5.78 -6.96
C THR A 124 2.30 5.96 -7.43
N LYS A 125 3.17 6.48 -6.57
CA LYS A 125 4.61 6.66 -6.86
C LYS A 125 5.26 5.33 -7.24
N PHE A 126 5.04 4.28 -6.44
CA PHE A 126 5.72 3.00 -6.67
C PHE A 126 5.15 2.22 -7.86
N ARG A 127 3.84 2.32 -8.13
CA ARG A 127 3.25 1.76 -9.36
C ARG A 127 3.89 2.32 -10.64
N GLN A 128 4.30 3.59 -10.65
CA GLN A 128 4.92 4.21 -11.82
C GLN A 128 6.35 3.72 -12.05
N THR A 129 7.08 3.41 -10.98
CA THR A 129 8.46 2.89 -11.04
C THR A 129 8.52 1.52 -11.73
N ASP A 130 7.55 0.63 -11.49
CA ASP A 130 7.46 -0.68 -12.17
C ASP A 130 7.20 -0.57 -13.67
N ILE A 131 6.48 0.47 -14.08
CA ILE A 131 6.19 0.72 -15.50
C ILE A 131 7.44 1.26 -16.21
N SER A 132 8.30 2.02 -15.52
CA SER A 132 9.54 2.54 -16.13
C SER A 132 10.62 1.47 -16.34
N ASP A 133 10.71 0.46 -15.46
CA ASP A 133 11.70 -0.62 -15.58
C ASP A 133 11.28 -1.76 -16.54
N SER A 134 10.03 -1.74 -17.03
CA SER A 134 9.51 -2.72 -17.99
C SER A 134 9.58 -2.28 -19.45
N THR A 135 10.25 -1.16 -19.78
CA THR A 135 10.51 -0.79 -21.18
C THR A 135 11.71 -1.59 -21.70
N PRO A 136 11.56 -2.51 -22.67
CA PRO A 136 12.71 -3.16 -23.27
C PRO A 136 13.52 -2.10 -24.01
N LYS A 137 14.79 -1.91 -23.62
CA LYS A 137 15.77 -1.22 -24.44
C LYS A 137 15.84 -2.01 -25.76
N ARG A 138 15.23 -1.49 -26.82
CA ARG A 138 15.53 -1.93 -28.18
C ARG A 138 17.00 -1.62 -28.41
N GLU A 139 17.86 -2.62 -28.22
CA GLU A 139 19.14 -2.65 -28.90
C GLU A 139 18.84 -2.67 -30.39
N LEU A 140 18.94 -1.52 -31.03
CA LEU A 140 19.09 -1.45 -32.48
C LEU A 140 20.45 -2.09 -32.80
N GLY A 141 20.41 -3.39 -33.05
CA GLY A 141 21.50 -4.12 -33.64
C GLY A 141 21.84 -3.50 -35.00
N ASN A 142 23.09 -3.02 -35.10
CA ASN A 142 23.74 -2.74 -36.36
C ASN A 142 23.63 -3.96 -37.26
N THR A 143 23.01 -3.80 -38.44
CA THR A 143 23.26 -4.69 -39.58
C THR A 143 24.10 -3.90 -40.56
N SER A 144 25.40 -4.18 -40.52
CA SER A 144 26.31 -3.98 -41.64
C SER A 144 26.74 -5.37 -42.06
N ASP A 145 26.21 -5.82 -43.19
CA ASP A 145 26.92 -6.51 -44.28
C ASP A 145 25.91 -6.89 -45.38
#